data_AF-A0A7S2P0Z2-F1
#
_entry.id   AF-A0A7S2P0Z2-F1
#
_cell.length_a   1.000
_cell.length_b   1.000
_cell.length_c   1.000
_cell.angle_alpha   90.00
_cell.angle_beta   90.00
_cell.angle_gamma   90.00
#
_symmetry.space_group_name_H-M   'P 1'
#
loop_
_entity.id
_entity.type
_entity.pdbx_description
1 polymer ?
#
loop_
_entity_poly.entity_id
_entity_poly.type
_entity_poly.pdbx_seq_one_letter_code
_entity_poly.pdbx_strand_id
1 'polypeptide(L)'
;MVRGSSHGSATCRPIPDANRMERSSCAGDGDRLGSRTSRASLPSIVVAPIGSTGRSPTCCGRDTSNFPSRQSIVSDSGFAPDTANIISSTQSQQCSKEGAFLDLRPACSRNNTPFSAIGSLAASDAQFSEPAQTLIFLDFDDTLFPTYEILDRWGVSINGQRTPYVPNDPEQAAGLQQWRLACRTYLERACALSNHCCIITNAQRPWVDDCLACFFPELQALVDRPGGPRVVYANESLAARKRRSKRSGLRPVRNRDWGVAKTAEEMAAELTMAKYVAMRTEATAFYSQYPSQSWPSTSG
;
A
#
# COMPACT_ATOMS: atom_id res chain seq x y z
N MET A 1 51.42 -37.90 -10.86
CA MET A 1 50.53 -37.03 -11.67
C MET A 1 49.63 -36.27 -10.71
N VAL A 2 49.98 -35.01 -10.41
CA VAL A 2 49.24 -34.13 -9.49
C VAL A 2 48.44 -33.16 -10.35
N ARG A 3 47.11 -33.21 -10.27
CA ARG A 3 46.23 -32.23 -10.96
C ARG A 3 46.03 -31.04 -10.03
N GLY A 4 46.56 -29.88 -10.43
CA GLY A 4 46.31 -28.60 -9.79
C GLY A 4 44.95 -28.05 -10.19
N SER A 5 44.14 -27.68 -9.19
CA SER A 5 42.90 -26.93 -9.36
C SER A 5 43.22 -25.44 -9.41
N SER A 6 42.95 -24.80 -10.55
CA SER A 6 43.02 -23.35 -10.71
C SER A 6 41.73 -22.69 -10.26
N HIS A 7 41.85 -21.75 -9.33
CA HIS A 7 40.78 -20.85 -8.90
C HIS A 7 40.44 -19.85 -10.01
N GLY A 8 39.21 -19.89 -10.50
CA GLY A 8 38.62 -18.84 -11.33
C GLY A 8 38.05 -17.74 -10.44
N SER A 9 38.76 -16.61 -10.35
CA SER A 9 38.28 -15.39 -9.70
C SER A 9 37.25 -14.70 -10.61
N ALA A 10 35.97 -14.77 -10.23
CA ALA A 10 34.89 -14.06 -10.90
C ALA A 10 34.82 -12.62 -10.39
N THR A 11 35.30 -11.67 -11.19
CA THR A 11 35.13 -10.25 -10.93
C THR A 11 33.68 -9.84 -11.18
N CYS A 12 32.95 -9.57 -10.10
CA CYS A 12 31.62 -8.96 -10.18
C CYS A 12 31.75 -7.54 -10.76
N ARG A 13 31.06 -7.28 -11.88
CA ARG A 13 30.93 -5.93 -12.42
C ARG A 13 29.94 -5.14 -11.56
N PRO A 14 30.20 -3.85 -11.28
CA PRO A 14 29.27 -3.00 -10.55
C PRO A 14 27.98 -2.80 -11.37
N ILE A 15 26.85 -2.98 -10.69
CA ILE A 15 25.52 -2.64 -11.18
C ILE A 15 25.42 -1.11 -11.24
N PRO A 16 25.02 -0.49 -12.36
CA PRO A 16 24.83 0.96 -12.41
C PRO A 16 23.65 1.37 -11.53
N ASP A 17 23.93 2.32 -10.65
CA ASP A 17 23.02 2.94 -9.69
C ASP A 17 21.94 3.77 -10.42
N ALA A 18 20.68 3.32 -10.38
CA ALA A 18 19.57 3.92 -11.12
C ALA A 18 18.94 5.12 -10.41
N ASN A 19 19.41 5.49 -9.21
CA ASN A 19 18.85 6.59 -8.41
C ASN A 19 19.71 7.87 -8.41
N ARG A 20 20.61 8.04 -9.39
CA ARG A 20 21.48 9.23 -9.49
C ARG A 20 21.20 10.13 -10.71
N MET A 21 19.93 10.46 -10.95
CA MET A 21 19.48 11.61 -11.74
C MET A 21 18.29 12.20 -10.95
N GLU A 22 18.21 13.45 -10.49
CA GLU A 22 18.85 14.69 -10.88
C GLU A 22 19.02 15.59 -9.63
N ARG A 23 20.25 16.03 -9.34
CA ARG A 23 20.51 17.36 -8.76
C ARG A 23 21.77 17.90 -9.42
N SER A 24 21.61 18.35 -10.66
CA SER A 24 22.61 19.15 -11.35
C SER A 24 22.65 20.54 -10.70
N SER A 25 23.63 20.75 -9.83
CA SER A 25 24.02 22.06 -9.32
C SER A 25 24.67 22.85 -10.46
N CYS A 26 23.93 23.76 -11.07
CA CYS A 26 24.48 24.72 -12.02
C CYS A 26 25.18 25.86 -11.24
N ALA A 27 26.45 25.64 -10.88
CA ALA A 27 27.38 26.75 -10.65
C ALA A 27 28.04 27.05 -12.00
N GLY A 28 27.66 28.17 -12.61
CA GLY A 28 28.26 28.70 -13.82
C GLY A 28 28.49 30.19 -13.65
N ASP A 29 29.73 30.53 -13.27
CA ASP A 29 30.28 31.87 -13.38
C ASP A 29 30.28 32.34 -14.84
N GLY A 30 30.15 33.65 -15.01
CA GLY A 30 29.72 34.31 -16.23
C GLY A 30 30.67 34.28 -17.43
N ASP A 31 30.16 34.68 -18.59
CA ASP A 31 30.56 35.99 -19.12
C ASP A 31 29.65 36.49 -20.25
N ARG A 32 29.70 37.81 -20.43
CA ARG A 32 28.92 38.69 -21.31
C ARG A 32 28.91 38.28 -22.80
N LEU A 33 27.76 38.46 -23.47
CA LEU A 33 27.57 39.43 -24.57
C LEU A 33 26.13 39.42 -25.07
N GLY A 34 25.63 40.62 -25.36
CA GLY A 34 24.21 40.94 -25.44
C GLY A 34 23.51 40.50 -26.71
N SER A 35 22.19 40.38 -26.59
CA SER A 35 21.23 40.57 -27.68
C SER A 35 19.88 40.93 -27.07
N ARG A 36 19.48 42.19 -27.30
CA ARG A 36 18.14 42.71 -27.03
C ARG A 36 17.16 42.01 -27.97
N THR A 37 16.19 41.30 -27.40
CA THR A 37 14.89 41.08 -28.05
C THR A 37 13.80 41.33 -27.02
N SER A 38 12.91 42.25 -27.38
CA SER A 38 11.78 42.71 -26.58
C SER A 38 10.85 41.55 -26.20
N ARG A 39 10.61 41.37 -24.90
CA ARG A 39 9.50 40.57 -24.40
C ARG A 39 8.23 41.42 -24.36
N ALA A 40 7.22 40.94 -25.05
CA ALA A 40 5.84 41.39 -24.89
C ALA A 40 5.36 41.07 -23.46
N SER A 41 4.72 42.06 -22.86
CA SER A 41 4.05 42.01 -21.56
C SER A 41 2.73 41.23 -21.71
N LEU A 42 2.50 40.25 -20.84
CA LEU A 42 1.19 39.65 -20.61
C LEU A 42 0.87 39.67 -19.11
N PRO A 43 -0.42 39.81 -18.74
CA PRO A 43 -0.85 40.46 -17.51
C PRO A 43 -0.86 39.55 -16.28
N SER A 44 -0.63 40.18 -15.12
CA SER A 44 -0.88 39.64 -13.79
C SER A 44 -2.34 39.25 -13.63
N ILE A 45 -2.61 37.96 -13.45
CA ILE A 45 -3.92 37.47 -12.99
C ILE A 45 -3.97 37.67 -11.47
N VAL A 46 -4.80 38.63 -11.09
CA VAL A 46 -5.32 38.86 -9.74
C VAL A 46 -6.43 37.83 -9.51
N VAL A 47 -6.24 36.94 -8.53
CA VAL A 47 -7.34 36.08 -8.05
C VAL A 47 -8.15 36.88 -7.04
N ALA A 48 -9.37 37.23 -7.44
CA ALA A 48 -10.38 37.83 -6.57
C ALA A 48 -11.03 36.75 -5.67
N PRO A 49 -11.32 37.05 -4.39
CA PRO A 49 -12.10 36.17 -3.53
C PRO A 49 -13.60 36.29 -3.82
N ILE A 50 -14.28 35.14 -3.83
CA ILE A 50 -15.74 35.03 -3.92
C ILE A 50 -16.35 35.51 -2.60
N GLY A 51 -17.20 36.53 -2.70
CA GLY A 51 -17.91 37.12 -1.57
C GLY A 51 -19.01 36.22 -1.01
N SER A 52 -19.04 36.13 0.32
CA SER A 52 -20.20 35.72 1.11
C SER A 52 -20.69 36.94 1.89
N THR A 53 -21.92 37.36 1.62
CA THR A 53 -22.61 38.43 2.34
C THR A 53 -23.17 37.90 3.66
N GLY A 54 -22.93 38.60 4.78
CA GLY A 54 -23.64 38.27 6.02
C GLY A 54 -23.09 38.84 7.32
N ARG A 55 -23.32 40.15 7.53
CA ARG A 55 -23.58 40.84 8.82
C ARG A 55 -22.58 40.71 9.99
N SER A 56 -21.98 41.85 10.34
CA SER A 56 -21.43 42.18 11.67
C SER A 56 -22.51 42.15 12.77
N PRO A 57 -22.11 42.01 14.05
CA PRO A 57 -21.79 43.21 14.82
C PRO A 57 -20.47 43.15 15.61
N THR A 58 -19.99 44.36 15.87
CA THR A 58 -18.87 44.84 16.69
C THR A 58 -18.69 44.17 18.05
N CYS A 59 -17.45 44.16 18.58
CA CYS A 59 -17.05 44.79 19.86
C CYS A 59 -15.61 44.39 20.30
N CYS A 60 -14.78 45.39 20.63
CA CYS A 60 -13.63 45.41 21.57
C CYS A 60 -12.47 44.42 21.31
N GLY A 61 -11.21 44.79 21.05
CA GLY A 61 -10.38 45.79 21.72
C GLY A 61 -9.61 45.15 22.90
N ARG A 62 -8.35 44.71 22.69
CA ARG A 62 -7.25 44.76 23.69
C ARG A 62 -5.92 44.19 23.18
N ASP A 63 -4.98 45.11 23.04
CA ASP A 63 -3.63 45.16 23.61
C ASP A 63 -2.72 43.93 23.71
N THR A 64 -1.51 44.23 23.24
CA THR A 64 -0.21 43.62 23.45
C THR A 64 0.17 43.46 24.92
N SER A 65 0.89 42.39 25.27
CA SER A 65 2.20 42.44 25.96
C SER A 65 2.61 41.09 26.57
N ASN A 66 3.93 40.85 26.49
CA ASN A 66 4.79 40.17 27.46
C ASN A 66 4.53 38.70 27.85
N PHE A 67 5.34 37.81 27.28
CA PHE A 67 5.76 36.58 27.95
C PHE A 67 7.26 36.65 28.29
N PRO A 68 7.67 36.54 29.56
CA PRO A 68 9.07 36.52 29.93
C PRO A 68 9.67 35.11 29.83
N SER A 69 10.92 35.10 29.36
CA SER A 69 11.89 34.01 29.45
C SER A 69 11.96 33.40 30.84
N ARG A 70 11.90 32.07 30.94
CA ARG A 70 12.27 31.33 32.16
C ARG A 70 13.57 30.56 31.93
N GLN A 71 14.48 30.81 32.85
CA GLN A 71 15.86 30.35 32.89
C GLN A 71 15.98 28.87 33.27
N SER A 72 17.11 28.32 32.83
CA SER A 72 17.82 27.12 33.24
C SER A 72 17.87 26.85 34.74
N ILE A 73 17.64 25.60 35.14
CA ILE A 73 18.16 25.00 36.37
C ILE A 73 18.91 23.71 35.99
N VAL A 74 20.05 23.54 36.64
CA VAL A 74 21.12 22.56 36.43
C VAL A 74 21.10 21.55 37.60
N SER A 75 21.42 20.28 37.30
CA SER A 75 21.80 19.17 38.22
C SER A 75 20.69 18.63 39.15
N ASP A 76 20.66 17.38 39.63
CA ASP A 76 21.60 16.27 39.73
C ASP A 76 20.83 14.99 40.15
N SER A 77 21.50 13.83 40.09
CA SER A 77 21.17 12.52 40.70
C SER A 77 19.96 11.76 40.12
N GLY A 78 20.04 10.51 39.64
CA GLY A 78 20.94 9.43 40.02
C GLY A 78 20.22 8.50 41.00
N PHE A 79 19.26 7.70 40.52
CA PHE A 79 18.70 6.56 41.25
C PHE A 79 18.09 5.53 40.28
N ALA A 80 18.79 4.40 40.10
CA ALA A 80 18.16 3.11 39.83
C ALA A 80 18.04 2.38 41.19
N PRO A 81 16.98 1.59 41.41
CA PRO A 81 17.18 0.15 41.23
C PRO A 81 15.94 -0.63 40.73
N ASP A 82 16.28 -1.71 40.03
CA ASP A 82 15.73 -3.08 40.05
C ASP A 82 14.23 -3.40 40.23
N THR A 83 13.80 -4.25 39.28
CA THR A 83 12.92 -5.44 39.43
C THR A 83 11.50 -5.28 39.98
N ALA A 84 10.50 -5.64 39.15
CA ALA A 84 9.47 -6.62 39.50
C ALA A 84 8.57 -6.97 38.31
N ASN A 85 8.38 -8.28 38.12
CA ASN A 85 7.29 -8.92 37.38
C ASN A 85 5.92 -8.35 37.77
N ILE A 86 5.06 -8.07 36.76
CA ILE A 86 3.61 -8.14 36.94
C ILE A 86 3.00 -8.90 35.76
N ILE A 87 2.61 -10.12 36.09
CA ILE A 87 1.64 -10.96 35.38
C ILE A 87 0.28 -10.27 35.54
N SER A 88 -0.39 -9.95 34.43
CA SER A 88 -1.82 -9.65 34.43
C SER A 88 -2.52 -10.51 33.40
N SER A 89 -2.96 -11.66 33.90
CA SER A 89 -4.03 -12.48 33.38
C SER A 89 -5.34 -11.70 33.48
N THR A 90 -5.93 -11.31 32.34
CA THR A 90 -7.31 -10.83 32.30
C THR A 90 -8.22 -11.91 31.73
N GLN A 91 -9.17 -12.27 32.59
CA GLN A 91 -10.12 -13.36 32.47
C GLN A 91 -11.09 -13.18 31.30
N SER A 92 -11.32 -14.31 30.64
CA SER A 92 -12.48 -14.62 29.83
C SER A 92 -13.78 -14.42 30.65
N GLN A 93 -14.63 -13.47 30.23
CA GLN A 93 -16.01 -13.41 30.69
C GLN A 93 -16.87 -14.22 29.72
N GLN A 94 -17.26 -15.41 30.17
CA GLN A 94 -18.36 -16.19 29.63
C GLN A 94 -19.68 -15.41 29.83
N CYS A 95 -20.33 -15.06 28.71
CA CYS A 95 -21.71 -14.60 28.72
C CYS A 95 -22.61 -15.81 28.43
N SER A 96 -23.04 -16.49 29.48
CA SER A 96 -24.10 -17.49 29.42
C SER A 96 -25.45 -16.76 29.40
N LYS A 97 -26.19 -16.86 28.29
CA LYS A 97 -27.63 -16.61 28.29
C LYS A 97 -28.33 -17.83 27.71
N GLU A 98 -28.76 -18.69 28.62
CA GLU A 98 -29.87 -19.60 28.41
C GLU A 98 -31.13 -18.78 28.16
N GLY A 99 -31.85 -19.15 27.10
CA GLY A 99 -33.13 -18.55 26.73
C GLY A 99 -33.94 -19.58 25.97
N ALA A 100 -34.60 -20.46 26.73
CA ALA A 100 -35.64 -21.33 26.22
C ALA A 100 -36.79 -20.46 25.67
N PHE A 101 -37.19 -20.69 24.41
CA PHE A 101 -38.50 -20.26 23.96
C PHE A 101 -39.10 -21.25 22.97
N LEU A 102 -40.41 -21.43 23.14
CA LEU A 102 -41.21 -22.59 22.81
C LEU A 102 -41.32 -22.90 21.31
N ASP A 103 -41.24 -24.20 21.09
CA ASP A 103 -41.69 -24.97 19.93
C ASP A 103 -43.20 -24.77 19.68
N LEU A 104 -43.55 -24.22 18.53
CA LEU A 104 -44.88 -24.29 17.93
C LEU A 104 -44.74 -24.48 16.42
N ARG A 105 -44.63 -25.74 16.00
CA ARG A 105 -44.80 -26.16 14.60
C ARG A 105 -46.29 -26.25 14.25
N PRO A 106 -46.76 -25.58 13.19
CA PRO A 106 -48.03 -25.93 12.56
C PRO A 106 -47.83 -27.16 11.67
N ALA A 107 -48.62 -28.20 11.92
CA ALA A 107 -48.77 -29.34 11.03
C ALA A 107 -49.64 -28.95 9.83
N CYS A 108 -49.02 -28.72 8.66
CA CYS A 108 -49.73 -28.61 7.38
C CYS A 108 -49.66 -29.96 6.66
N SER A 109 -50.81 -30.63 6.63
CA SER A 109 -51.07 -31.89 5.94
C SER A 109 -51.40 -31.64 4.46
N ARG A 110 -50.75 -32.42 3.57
CA ARG A 110 -51.19 -32.89 2.24
C ARG A 110 -51.51 -31.86 1.13
N ASN A 111 -50.75 -31.92 0.04
CA ASN A 111 -51.14 -32.64 -1.18
C ASN A 111 -49.98 -32.73 -2.19
N ASN A 112 -49.65 -33.95 -2.59
CA ASN A 112 -48.63 -34.29 -3.59
C ASN A 112 -49.09 -33.86 -5.00
N THR A 113 -48.44 -32.84 -5.55
CA THR A 113 -48.27 -32.69 -7.00
C THR A 113 -46.79 -32.76 -7.32
N PRO A 114 -46.33 -33.61 -8.26
CA PRO A 114 -44.94 -33.64 -8.71
C PRO A 114 -44.71 -32.47 -9.67
N PHE A 115 -44.80 -31.25 -9.15
CA PHE A 115 -44.28 -30.09 -9.85
C PHE A 115 -42.79 -30.04 -9.51
N SER A 116 -41.95 -30.29 -10.52
CA SER A 116 -40.50 -30.03 -10.44
C SER A 116 -40.32 -28.59 -9.99
N ALA A 117 -40.09 -28.42 -8.67
CA ALA A 117 -39.83 -27.14 -8.08
C ALA A 117 -38.57 -26.61 -8.74
N ILE A 118 -38.76 -25.63 -9.63
CA ILE A 118 -37.72 -24.76 -10.14
C ILE A 118 -36.91 -24.34 -8.91
N GLY A 119 -35.67 -24.82 -8.86
CA GLY A 119 -34.84 -24.81 -7.66
C GLY A 119 -34.83 -23.43 -7.02
N SER A 120 -35.11 -23.42 -5.72
CA SER A 120 -35.11 -22.21 -4.90
C SER A 120 -33.76 -21.50 -5.03
N LEU A 121 -33.76 -20.34 -5.69
CA LEU A 121 -32.62 -19.41 -5.78
C LEU A 121 -32.07 -19.01 -4.40
N ALA A 122 -32.84 -19.20 -3.32
CA ALA A 122 -32.41 -18.87 -1.96
C ALA A 122 -31.29 -19.78 -1.42
N ALA A 123 -31.00 -20.93 -2.04
CA ALA A 123 -29.93 -21.82 -1.60
C ALA A 123 -28.54 -21.44 -2.14
N SER A 124 -28.42 -20.58 -3.16
CA SER A 124 -27.11 -20.18 -3.70
C SER A 124 -26.40 -19.11 -2.89
N ASP A 125 -27.13 -18.30 -2.11
CA ASP A 125 -26.54 -17.14 -1.41
C ASP A 125 -25.70 -17.51 -0.18
N ALA A 126 -25.86 -18.72 0.37
CA ALA A 126 -25.16 -19.14 1.58
C ALA A 126 -23.69 -19.55 1.37
N GLN A 127 -23.25 -19.81 0.12
CA GLN A 127 -21.89 -20.29 -0.16
C GLN A 127 -20.87 -19.17 -0.41
N PHE A 128 -21.33 -17.94 -0.71
CA PHE A 128 -20.43 -16.81 -0.99
C PHE A 128 -19.56 -16.40 0.21
N SER A 129 -19.88 -16.85 1.43
CA SER A 129 -19.08 -16.57 2.63
C SER A 129 -17.91 -17.53 2.84
N GLU A 130 -17.73 -18.56 2.01
CA GLU A 130 -16.59 -19.46 2.16
C GLU A 130 -15.26 -18.74 1.85
N PRO A 131 -14.22 -18.86 2.70
CA PRO A 131 -12.91 -18.25 2.44
C PRO A 131 -12.26 -18.68 1.12
N ALA A 132 -12.60 -19.87 0.62
CA ALA A 132 -12.16 -20.35 -0.68
C ALA A 132 -12.78 -19.55 -1.84
N GLN A 133 -13.97 -18.98 -1.66
CA GLN A 133 -14.72 -18.23 -2.67
C GLN A 133 -14.51 -16.70 -2.56
N THR A 134 -13.70 -16.25 -1.60
CA THR A 134 -13.38 -14.83 -1.41
C THR A 134 -11.98 -14.52 -1.95
N LEU A 135 -11.84 -13.46 -2.74
CA LEU A 135 -10.56 -12.92 -3.23
C LEU A 135 -10.35 -11.52 -2.66
N ILE A 136 -9.22 -11.27 -2.01
CA ILE A 136 -8.91 -9.98 -1.38
C ILE A 136 -7.71 -9.34 -2.07
N PHE A 137 -7.88 -8.08 -2.50
CA PHE A 137 -6.81 -7.24 -2.99
C PHE A 137 -6.48 -6.16 -1.96
N LEU A 138 -5.20 -6.05 -1.60
CA LEU A 138 -4.68 -5.05 -0.68
C LEU A 138 -3.67 -4.19 -1.41
N ASP A 139 -3.79 -2.87 -1.33
CA ASP A 139 -2.74 -1.98 -1.80
C ASP A 139 -1.61 -1.90 -0.75
N PHE A 140 -0.36 -1.79 -1.18
CA PHE A 140 0.77 -1.72 -0.25
C PHE A 140 1.09 -0.28 0.16
N ASP A 141 1.48 0.54 -0.82
CA ASP A 141 2.02 1.88 -0.62
C ASP A 141 0.95 2.84 -0.09
N ASP A 142 1.24 3.51 1.03
CA ASP A 142 0.35 4.39 1.80
C ASP A 142 -0.99 3.77 2.25
N THR A 143 -1.11 2.44 2.20
CA THR A 143 -2.27 1.69 2.70
C THR A 143 -1.89 0.69 3.78
N LEU A 144 -1.02 -0.28 3.46
CA LEU A 144 -0.45 -1.21 4.44
C LEU A 144 0.85 -0.69 5.04
N PHE A 145 1.59 0.09 4.26
CA PHE A 145 2.85 0.69 4.63
C PHE A 145 2.81 2.20 4.43
N PRO A 146 3.05 3.03 5.46
CA PRO A 146 2.98 4.48 5.35
C PRO A 146 4.28 5.03 4.72
N THR A 147 4.44 4.76 3.42
CA THR A 147 5.59 5.12 2.59
C THR A 147 5.90 6.62 2.70
N TYR A 148 4.89 7.48 2.53
CA TYR A 148 5.04 8.93 2.60
C TYR A 148 5.51 9.41 3.98
N GLU A 149 4.93 8.85 5.04
CA GLU A 149 5.29 9.25 6.42
C GLU A 149 6.74 8.87 6.75
N ILE A 150 7.14 7.65 6.40
CA ILE A 150 8.47 7.13 6.77
C ILE A 150 9.57 7.73 5.86
N LEU A 151 9.35 7.82 4.56
CA LEU A 151 10.40 8.23 3.64
C LEU A 151 10.48 9.75 3.50
N ASP A 152 9.33 10.41 3.31
CA ASP A 152 9.31 11.85 3.09
C ASP A 152 9.34 12.63 4.41
N ARG A 153 8.47 12.29 5.37
CA ARG A 153 8.38 13.06 6.62
C ARG A 153 9.47 12.72 7.62
N TRP A 154 9.81 11.44 7.80
CA TRP A 154 10.89 11.04 8.72
C TRP A 154 12.27 11.06 8.06
N GLY A 155 12.34 11.19 6.72
CA GLY A 155 13.60 11.24 5.98
C GLY A 155 14.37 9.92 5.99
N VAL A 156 13.68 8.79 6.19
CA VAL A 156 14.32 7.48 6.23
C VAL A 156 14.59 7.02 4.79
N SER A 157 15.83 6.63 4.50
CA SER A 157 16.21 6.14 3.17
C SER A 157 16.36 4.62 3.18
N ILE A 158 15.72 3.94 2.22
CA ILE A 158 15.87 2.50 1.98
C ILE A 158 16.93 2.32 0.90
N ASN A 159 18.21 2.40 1.27
CA ASN A 159 19.32 2.30 0.32
C ASN A 159 19.68 0.84 -0.03
N GLY A 160 18.67 -0.02 -0.21
CA GLY A 160 18.85 -1.48 -0.37
C GLY A 160 19.48 -2.17 0.85
N GLN A 161 19.62 -1.47 1.98
CA GLN A 161 20.02 -2.07 3.23
C GLN A 161 18.84 -2.84 3.78
N ARG A 162 19.04 -4.11 4.14
CA ARG A 162 18.04 -4.98 4.81
C ARG A 162 18.23 -4.99 6.33
N THR A 163 18.84 -3.95 6.86
CA THR A 163 19.04 -3.79 8.29
C THR A 163 17.76 -3.23 8.90
N PRO A 164 17.24 -3.83 9.98
CA PRO A 164 16.08 -3.29 10.68
C PRO A 164 16.28 -1.82 11.02
N TYR A 165 15.31 -0.99 10.65
CA TYR A 165 15.31 0.42 10.98
C TYR A 165 15.07 0.59 12.48
N VAL A 166 15.94 1.36 13.13
CA VAL A 166 15.85 1.72 14.53
C VAL A 166 15.57 3.23 14.60
N PRO A 167 14.34 3.64 14.97
CA PRO A 167 14.01 5.06 15.09
C PRO A 167 14.82 5.71 16.21
N ASN A 168 15.33 6.92 15.95
CA ASN A 168 16.07 7.71 16.96
C ASN A 168 15.13 8.44 17.92
N ASP A 169 13.91 8.75 17.46
CA ASP A 169 12.90 9.46 18.22
C ASP A 169 11.92 8.46 18.88
N PRO A 170 11.66 8.56 20.20
CA PRO A 170 10.69 7.69 20.88
C PRO A 170 9.27 7.78 20.30
N GLU A 171 8.86 8.93 19.76
CA GLU A 171 7.52 9.06 19.13
C GLU A 171 7.45 8.25 17.85
N GLN A 172 8.47 8.33 16.99
CA GLN A 172 8.60 7.47 15.80
C GLN A 172 8.63 5.99 16.15
N ALA A 173 9.36 5.61 17.21
CA ALA A 173 9.40 4.23 17.68
C ALA A 173 8.03 3.70 18.11
N ALA A 174 7.28 4.50 18.88
CA ALA A 174 5.93 4.14 19.30
C ALA A 174 4.97 4.03 18.11
N GLY A 175 5.01 5.01 17.19
CA GLY A 175 4.17 5.01 15.98
C GLY A 175 4.44 3.81 15.07
N LEU A 176 5.73 3.51 14.81
CA LEU A 176 6.12 2.35 14.01
C LEU A 176 5.68 1.04 14.65
N GLN A 177 5.81 0.92 15.98
CA GLN A 177 5.35 -0.26 16.70
C GLN A 177 3.83 -0.45 16.63
N GLN A 178 3.06 0.64 16.72
CA GLN A 178 1.60 0.59 16.56
C GLN A 178 1.21 0.14 15.14
N TRP A 179 1.86 0.68 14.11
CA TRP A 179 1.62 0.25 12.73
C TRP A 179 1.99 -1.20 12.49
N ARG A 180 3.11 -1.68 13.05
CA ARG A 180 3.50 -3.10 12.99
C ARG A 180 2.38 -4.00 13.48
N LEU A 181 1.87 -3.72 14.68
CA LEU A 181 0.80 -4.50 15.29
C LEU A 181 -0.50 -4.43 14.49
N ALA A 182 -0.87 -3.24 14.02
CA ALA A 182 -2.07 -3.03 13.22
C ALA A 182 -2.00 -3.76 11.87
N CYS A 183 -0.90 -3.61 11.13
CA CYS A 183 -0.68 -4.26 9.84
C CYS A 183 -0.66 -5.79 9.99
N ARG A 184 0.02 -6.31 11.02
CA ARG A 184 0.00 -7.74 11.35
C ARG A 184 -1.42 -8.26 11.58
N THR A 185 -2.14 -7.61 12.49
CA THR A 185 -3.51 -8.02 12.84
C THR A 185 -4.41 -7.98 11.61
N TYR A 186 -4.29 -6.93 10.80
CA TYR A 186 -5.06 -6.78 9.57
C TYR A 186 -4.77 -7.89 8.55
N LEU A 187 -3.49 -8.17 8.26
CA LEU A 187 -3.10 -9.23 7.33
C LEU A 187 -3.48 -10.62 7.82
N GLU A 188 -3.33 -10.90 9.12
CA GLU A 188 -3.78 -12.17 9.72
C GLU A 188 -5.29 -12.36 9.55
N ARG A 189 -6.09 -11.31 9.75
CA ARG A 189 -7.55 -11.37 9.55
C ARG A 189 -7.92 -11.50 8.07
N ALA A 190 -7.27 -10.76 7.18
CA ALA A 190 -7.50 -10.89 5.74
C ALA A 190 -7.23 -12.32 5.25
N CYS A 191 -6.13 -12.94 5.68
CA CYS A 191 -5.80 -14.32 5.32
C CYS A 191 -6.72 -15.36 5.99
N ALA A 192 -7.34 -15.04 7.14
CA ALA A 192 -8.33 -15.91 7.75
C ALA A 192 -9.69 -15.86 7.00
N LEU A 193 -9.99 -14.75 6.34
CA LEU A 193 -11.22 -14.54 5.58
C LEU A 193 -11.12 -15.04 4.13
N SER A 194 -9.91 -15.21 3.61
CA SER A 194 -9.68 -15.60 2.21
C SER A 194 -8.43 -16.44 2.07
N ASN A 195 -8.55 -17.54 1.32
CA ASN A 195 -7.40 -18.35 0.91
C ASN A 195 -6.57 -17.68 -0.21
N HIS A 196 -7.06 -16.56 -0.76
CA HIS A 196 -6.47 -15.83 -1.86
C HIS A 196 -6.38 -14.34 -1.53
N CYS A 197 -5.46 -13.99 -0.63
CA CYS A 197 -5.12 -12.61 -0.33
C CYS A 197 -3.94 -12.16 -1.20
N CYS A 198 -4.05 -11.02 -1.88
CA CYS A 198 -3.03 -10.49 -2.78
C CYS A 198 -2.66 -9.05 -2.38
N ILE A 199 -1.39 -8.81 -2.08
CA ILE A 199 -0.83 -7.47 -1.92
C ILE A 199 -0.39 -6.98 -3.31
N ILE A 200 -1.02 -5.90 -3.79
CA ILE A 200 -0.74 -5.27 -5.08
C ILE A 200 0.07 -3.99 -4.83
N THR A 201 1.18 -3.81 -5.54
CA THR A 201 1.98 -2.58 -5.46
C THR A 201 2.40 -2.10 -6.85
N ASN A 202 2.53 -0.77 -7.00
CA ASN A 202 3.11 -0.15 -8.18
C ASN A 202 4.63 0.04 -8.08
N ALA A 203 5.26 -0.37 -6.98
CA ALA A 203 6.70 -0.36 -6.86
C ALA A 203 7.36 -1.43 -7.76
N GLN A 204 8.70 -1.49 -7.72
CA GLN A 204 9.48 -2.53 -8.40
C GLN A 204 10.03 -3.51 -7.36
N ARG A 205 10.36 -4.74 -7.77
CA ARG A 205 11.11 -5.65 -6.91
C ARG A 205 12.49 -5.07 -6.57
N PRO A 206 13.01 -5.30 -5.35
CA PRO A 206 12.42 -6.05 -4.24
C PRO A 206 11.74 -5.16 -3.18
N TRP A 207 11.04 -4.08 -3.59
CA TRP A 207 10.52 -3.03 -2.68
C TRP A 207 9.82 -3.53 -1.42
N VAL A 208 8.79 -4.37 -1.58
CA VAL A 208 8.02 -4.92 -0.46
C VAL A 208 8.91 -5.73 0.47
N ASP A 209 9.76 -6.61 -0.08
CA ASP A 209 10.68 -7.45 0.71
C ASP A 209 11.65 -6.58 1.52
N ASP A 210 12.19 -5.52 0.93
CA ASP A 210 13.09 -4.59 1.61
C ASP A 210 12.34 -3.78 2.68
N CYS A 211 11.10 -3.36 2.42
CA CYS A 211 10.27 -2.70 3.43
C CYS A 211 9.95 -3.63 4.61
N LEU A 212 9.61 -4.89 4.35
CA LEU A 212 9.36 -5.88 5.39
C LEU A 212 10.64 -6.16 6.21
N ALA A 213 11.77 -6.39 5.56
CA ALA A 213 13.03 -6.63 6.26
C ALA A 213 13.46 -5.44 7.14
N CYS A 214 13.25 -4.22 6.68
CA CYS A 214 13.64 -3.01 7.41
C CYS A 214 12.64 -2.64 8.51
N PHE A 215 11.34 -2.68 8.21
CA PHE A 215 10.33 -2.07 9.07
C PHE A 215 9.42 -3.08 9.74
N PHE A 216 9.27 -4.31 9.24
CA PHE A 216 8.36 -5.33 9.77
C PHE A 216 8.96 -6.74 9.69
N PRO A 217 10.13 -7.01 10.30
CA PRO A 217 10.79 -8.31 10.17
C PRO A 217 9.89 -9.47 10.61
N GLU A 218 8.98 -9.25 11.56
CA GLU A 218 8.00 -10.23 12.01
C GLU A 218 6.90 -10.55 10.98
N LEU A 219 6.61 -9.63 10.05
CA LEU A 219 5.64 -9.85 8.97
C LEU A 219 6.22 -10.70 7.84
N GLN A 220 7.54 -10.76 7.70
CA GLN A 220 8.18 -11.57 6.67
C GLN A 220 7.72 -13.04 6.75
N ALA A 221 7.69 -13.61 7.96
CA ALA A 221 7.20 -14.97 8.19
C ALA A 221 5.71 -15.13 7.86
N LEU A 222 4.91 -14.08 8.02
CA LEU A 222 3.48 -14.08 7.67
C LEU A 222 3.26 -14.07 6.16
N VAL A 223 4.10 -13.34 5.43
CA VAL A 223 4.05 -13.24 3.96
C VAL A 223 4.59 -14.52 3.30
N ASP A 224 5.66 -15.10 3.84
CA ASP A 224 6.33 -16.26 3.27
C ASP A 224 5.64 -17.60 3.56
N ARG A 225 4.73 -17.65 4.55
CA ARG A 225 4.05 -18.90 4.92
C ARG A 225 3.10 -19.40 3.81
N PRO A 226 2.88 -20.72 3.70
CA PRO A 226 1.78 -21.24 2.88
C PRO A 226 0.43 -20.66 3.33
N GLY A 227 -0.33 -20.09 2.40
CA GLY A 227 -1.59 -19.38 2.70
C GLY A 227 -1.40 -17.96 3.24
N GLY A 228 -0.17 -17.43 3.25
CA GLY A 228 0.09 -16.00 3.42
C GLY A 228 -0.35 -15.17 2.20
N PRO A 229 -0.37 -13.83 2.33
CA PRO A 229 -0.72 -12.97 1.21
C PRO A 229 0.35 -13.02 0.13
N ARG A 230 -0.08 -13.11 -1.14
CA ARG A 230 0.81 -13.10 -2.30
C ARG A 230 1.14 -11.67 -2.72
N VAL A 231 2.42 -11.35 -2.90
CA VAL A 231 2.87 -10.04 -3.41
C VAL A 231 2.88 -10.03 -4.94
N VAL A 232 2.19 -9.05 -5.54
CA VAL A 232 2.06 -8.84 -6.99
C VAL A 232 2.51 -7.42 -7.35
N TYR A 233 3.56 -7.34 -8.16
CA TYR A 233 4.10 -6.07 -8.66
C TYR A 233 3.40 -5.69 -9.97
N ALA A 234 2.52 -4.70 -9.90
CA ALA A 234 1.59 -4.35 -10.96
C ALA A 234 2.27 -3.96 -12.29
N ASN A 235 3.42 -3.28 -12.19
CA ASN A 235 4.23 -2.90 -13.36
C ASN A 235 4.73 -4.11 -14.16
N GLU A 236 5.03 -5.23 -13.48
CA GLU A 236 5.45 -6.47 -14.13
C GLU A 236 4.30 -7.08 -14.94
N SER A 237 3.08 -7.07 -14.39
CA SER A 237 1.87 -7.55 -15.08
C SER A 237 1.56 -6.72 -16.32
N LEU A 238 1.67 -5.39 -16.24
CA LEU A 238 1.46 -4.52 -17.40
C LEU A 238 2.54 -4.73 -18.47
N ALA A 239 3.81 -4.86 -18.06
CA ALA A 239 4.91 -5.15 -18.97
C ALA A 239 4.73 -6.50 -19.68
N ALA A 240 4.30 -7.54 -18.95
CA ALA A 240 4.00 -8.85 -19.52
C ALA A 240 2.88 -8.79 -20.57
N ARG A 241 1.79 -8.06 -20.28
CA ARG A 241 0.70 -7.82 -21.25
C ARG A 241 1.19 -7.12 -22.51
N LYS A 242 2.01 -6.06 -22.37
CA LYS A 242 2.62 -5.33 -23.50
C LYS A 242 3.57 -6.21 -24.32
N ARG A 243 4.28 -7.16 -23.71
CA ARG A 243 5.14 -8.12 -24.42
C ARG A 243 4.31 -9.11 -25.25
N ARG A 244 3.17 -9.56 -24.74
CA ARG A 244 2.25 -10.46 -25.46
C ARG A 244 1.63 -9.76 -26.68
N SER A 245 1.18 -8.52 -26.56
CA SER A 245 0.59 -7.79 -27.69
C SER A 245 1.59 -7.56 -28.83
N LYS A 246 2.87 -7.29 -28.52
CA LYS A 246 3.93 -7.15 -29.53
C LYS A 246 4.15 -8.42 -30.37
N ARG A 247 3.82 -9.60 -29.85
CA ARG A 247 3.97 -10.88 -30.58
C ARG A 247 2.84 -11.13 -31.59
N SER A 248 1.71 -10.41 -31.48
CA SER A 248 0.54 -10.63 -32.35
C SER A 248 0.74 -10.15 -33.82
N GLY A 249 1.92 -9.65 -34.19
CA GLY A 249 2.21 -9.15 -35.55
C GLY A 249 1.53 -7.81 -35.88
N LEU A 250 0.48 -7.43 -35.14
CA LEU A 250 -0.15 -6.12 -35.22
C LEU A 250 0.79 -5.08 -34.60
N ARG A 251 1.50 -4.34 -35.43
CA ARG A 251 2.27 -3.17 -35.00
C ARG A 251 1.29 -2.06 -34.67
N PRO A 252 1.12 -1.66 -33.40
CA PRO A 252 0.33 -0.47 -33.10
C PRO A 252 0.96 0.69 -33.87
N VAL A 253 0.13 1.52 -34.52
CA VAL A 253 0.56 2.78 -35.11
C VAL A 253 1.22 3.58 -33.98
N ARG A 254 2.56 3.67 -34.03
CA ARG A 254 3.37 4.34 -33.00
C ARG A 254 3.24 5.85 -33.20
N ASN A 255 2.12 6.43 -32.74
CA ASN A 255 1.95 7.89 -32.70
C ASN A 255 2.56 8.54 -31.46
N ARG A 256 3.48 7.85 -30.77
CA ARG A 256 4.17 8.43 -29.62
C ARG A 256 5.57 8.83 -30.05
N ASP A 257 5.78 10.14 -30.17
CA ASP A 257 7.12 10.72 -30.27
C ASP A 257 7.94 10.25 -29.08
N TRP A 258 8.98 9.45 -29.35
CA TRP A 258 9.80 8.79 -28.33
C TRP A 258 10.57 9.79 -27.45
N GLY A 259 10.55 11.08 -27.77
CA GLY A 259 11.21 12.15 -27.03
C GLY A 259 10.33 12.95 -26.07
N VAL A 260 9.00 12.79 -26.10
CA VAL A 260 8.12 13.57 -25.20
C VAL A 260 7.99 12.83 -23.88
N ALA A 261 8.54 13.41 -22.82
CA ALA A 261 8.35 12.94 -21.45
C ALA A 261 6.86 12.82 -21.13
N LYS A 262 6.47 11.76 -20.41
CA LYS A 262 5.06 11.57 -20.04
C LYS A 262 4.61 12.69 -19.13
N THR A 263 3.38 13.16 -19.30
CA THR A 263 2.80 14.07 -18.31
C THR A 263 2.54 13.32 -17.00
N ALA A 264 2.42 14.05 -15.88
CA ALA A 264 2.09 13.44 -14.59
C ALA A 264 0.76 12.67 -14.63
N GLU A 265 -0.22 13.19 -15.35
CA GLU A 265 -1.52 12.55 -15.58
C GLU A 265 -1.38 11.24 -16.36
N GLU A 266 -0.58 11.23 -17.44
CA GLU A 266 -0.31 10.00 -18.19
C GLU A 266 0.39 8.94 -17.34
N MET A 267 1.31 9.34 -16.47
CA MET A 267 1.98 8.42 -15.53
C MET A 267 0.98 7.85 -14.53
N ALA A 268 0.12 8.68 -13.94
CA ALA A 268 -0.92 8.23 -13.02
C ALA A 268 -1.92 7.26 -13.69
N ALA A 269 -2.31 7.55 -14.94
CA ALA A 269 -3.17 6.67 -15.72
C ALA A 269 -2.50 5.32 -16.01
N GLU A 270 -1.20 5.32 -16.32
CA GLU A 270 -0.45 4.07 -16.54
C GLU A 270 -0.30 3.24 -15.26
N LEU A 271 -0.01 3.87 -14.12
CA LEU A 271 0.07 3.21 -12.81
C LEU A 271 -1.29 2.63 -12.39
N THR A 272 -2.38 3.33 -12.67
CA THR A 272 -3.75 2.84 -12.45
C THR A 272 -4.04 1.63 -13.35
N MET A 273 -3.69 1.73 -14.64
CA MET A 273 -3.84 0.63 -15.59
C MET A 273 -3.00 -0.59 -15.18
N ALA A 274 -1.81 -0.40 -14.61
CA ALA A 274 -0.97 -1.48 -14.13
C ALA A 274 -1.67 -2.27 -13.02
N LYS A 275 -2.19 -1.58 -11.99
CA LYS A 275 -2.96 -2.21 -10.89
C LYS A 275 -4.17 -2.96 -11.42
N TYR A 276 -4.95 -2.33 -12.31
CA TYR A 276 -6.11 -2.98 -12.94
C TYR A 276 -5.73 -4.29 -13.66
N VAL A 277 -4.64 -4.29 -14.44
CA VAL A 277 -4.17 -5.50 -15.14
C VAL A 277 -3.73 -6.58 -14.16
N ALA A 278 -3.04 -6.21 -13.08
CA ALA A 278 -2.65 -7.15 -12.04
C ALA A 278 -3.87 -7.78 -11.36
N MET A 279 -4.80 -6.96 -10.86
CA MET A 279 -6.04 -7.43 -10.23
C MET A 279 -6.85 -8.32 -11.16
N ARG A 280 -7.03 -7.93 -12.43
CA ARG A 280 -7.75 -8.75 -13.42
C ARG A 280 -7.07 -10.09 -13.66
N THR A 281 -5.74 -10.13 -13.69
CA THR A 281 -4.99 -11.38 -13.89
C THR A 281 -5.20 -12.34 -12.73
N GLU A 282 -5.09 -11.84 -11.50
CA GLU A 282 -5.33 -12.62 -10.28
C GLU A 282 -6.78 -13.07 -10.16
N ALA A 283 -7.74 -12.19 -10.44
CA ALA A 283 -9.16 -12.54 -10.45
C ALA A 283 -9.47 -13.61 -11.50
N THR A 284 -8.90 -13.51 -12.71
CA THR A 284 -9.09 -14.52 -13.75
C THR A 284 -8.54 -15.87 -13.30
N ALA A 285 -7.34 -15.90 -12.71
CA ALA A 285 -6.74 -17.12 -12.21
C ALA A 285 -7.59 -17.73 -11.08
N PHE A 286 -8.00 -16.92 -10.11
CA PHE A 286 -8.85 -17.34 -9.00
C PHE A 286 -10.18 -17.92 -9.47
N TYR A 287 -10.96 -17.20 -10.29
CA TYR A 287 -12.28 -17.66 -10.71
C TYR A 287 -12.24 -18.81 -11.72
N SER A 288 -11.11 -19.05 -12.39
CA SER A 288 -10.95 -20.19 -13.31
C SER A 288 -11.02 -21.56 -12.62
N GLN A 289 -10.87 -21.61 -11.29
CA GLN A 289 -10.96 -22.86 -10.52
C GLN A 289 -12.42 -23.34 -10.31
N TYR A 290 -13.41 -22.54 -10.69
CA TYR A 290 -14.84 -22.85 -10.55
C TYR A 290 -15.49 -23.07 -11.94
N PRO A 291 -15.25 -24.21 -12.62
CA PRO A 291 -15.67 -24.42 -14.01
C PRO A 291 -17.19 -24.43 -14.20
N SER A 292 -17.94 -24.77 -13.16
CA SER A 292 -19.40 -24.76 -13.16
C SER A 292 -20.02 -23.40 -12.86
N GLN A 293 -19.22 -22.42 -12.43
CA GLN A 293 -19.68 -21.06 -12.17
C GLN A 293 -19.37 -20.19 -13.39
N SER A 294 -20.37 -19.98 -14.24
CA SER A 294 -20.27 -18.98 -15.29
C SER A 294 -20.46 -17.60 -14.67
N TRP A 295 -19.36 -16.95 -14.31
CA TRP A 295 -19.37 -15.52 -14.07
C TRP A 295 -19.78 -14.85 -15.39
N PRO A 296 -20.75 -13.92 -15.40
CA PRO A 296 -21.06 -13.14 -16.59
C PRO A 296 -19.75 -12.53 -17.09
N SER A 297 -19.20 -13.10 -18.15
CA SER A 297 -17.92 -12.65 -18.70
C SER A 297 -18.15 -11.22 -19.13
N THR A 298 -17.50 -10.27 -18.46
CA THR A 298 -17.46 -8.87 -18.86
C THR A 298 -16.61 -8.76 -20.13
N SER A 299 -17.16 -9.28 -21.22
CA SER A 299 -16.68 -9.12 -22.59
C SER A 299 -16.96 -7.69 -23.00
N GLY A 300 -16.11 -6.76 -22.55
CA GLY A 300 -16.03 -5.38 -23.00
C GLY A 300 -14.66 -5.08 -23.57
#